data_AF-A0A401LCA1-F1
#
_entry.id   AF-A0A401LCA1-F1
#
_cell.length_a   1.000
_cell.length_b   1.000
_cell.length_c   1.000
_cell.angle_alpha   90.00
_cell.angle_beta   90.00
_cell.angle_gamma   90.00
#
_symmetry.space_group_name_H-M   'P 1'
#
loop_
_entity.id
_entity.type
_entity.pdbx_description
1 polymer ?
#
loop_
_entity_poly.entity_id
_entity_poly.type
_entity_poly.pdbx_seq_one_letter_code
_entity_poly.pdbx_strand_id
1 'polypeptide(L)'
;MGQKKKNKKSKKISGLFLRVFVLVFVVAVAVGIGRQAARYQEVKDETASVAAQVKEEKEKQQEFEARREYYTSDAYIEQIAREQLGMVKSNEILYINRGE
;
A
#
# COMPACT_ATOMS: atom_id res chain seq x y z
N MET A 1 21.82 -76.35 -25.18
CA MET A 1 20.55 -75.99 -24.52
C MET A 1 20.37 -74.46 -24.55
N GLY A 2 19.23 -74.01 -25.10
CA GLY A 2 18.48 -72.82 -24.67
C GLY A 2 19.15 -71.45 -24.65
N GLN A 3 18.97 -70.68 -25.72
CA GLN A 3 19.10 -69.23 -25.75
C GLN A 3 18.12 -68.55 -24.77
N LYS A 4 18.45 -67.34 -24.29
CA LYS A 4 17.50 -66.22 -24.18
C LYS A 4 18.23 -64.89 -23.96
N LYS A 5 18.60 -64.24 -25.07
CA LYS A 5 19.01 -62.82 -25.06
C LYS A 5 17.79 -61.95 -24.72
N LYS A 6 17.87 -61.20 -23.62
CA LYS A 6 16.85 -60.23 -23.20
C LYS A 6 16.84 -59.05 -24.18
N ASN A 7 15.84 -58.99 -25.06
CA ASN A 7 15.58 -57.83 -25.90
C ASN A 7 14.94 -56.70 -25.05
N LYS A 8 15.75 -55.79 -24.50
CA LYS A 8 15.25 -54.50 -24.01
C LYS A 8 14.98 -53.62 -25.23
N LYS A 9 13.74 -53.64 -25.74
CA LYS A 9 13.27 -52.65 -26.72
C LYS A 9 13.23 -51.28 -26.02
N SER A 10 14.28 -50.48 -26.18
CA SER A 10 14.22 -49.06 -25.83
C SER A 10 13.13 -48.43 -26.68
N LYS A 11 12.07 -47.91 -26.05
CA LYS A 11 11.02 -47.16 -26.75
C LYS A 11 11.69 -45.93 -27.35
N LYS A 12 12.01 -45.98 -28.65
CA LYS A 12 12.46 -44.80 -29.39
C LYS A 12 11.25 -43.88 -29.47
N ILE A 13 11.20 -42.88 -28.60
CA ILE A 13 10.30 -41.73 -28.81
C ILE A 13 10.71 -41.19 -30.18
N SER A 14 9.82 -41.30 -31.17
CA SER A 14 10.12 -40.81 -32.51
C SER A 14 10.45 -39.32 -32.39
N GLY A 15 11.54 -38.87 -33.01
CA GLY A 15 12.03 -37.48 -32.88
C GLY A 15 10.98 -36.43 -33.24
N LEU A 16 9.93 -36.81 -33.97
CA LEU A 16 8.75 -35.98 -34.21
C LEU A 16 7.96 -35.68 -32.93
N PHE A 17 7.72 -36.67 -32.07
CA PHE A 17 7.03 -36.46 -30.79
C PHE A 17 7.82 -35.54 -29.86
N LEU A 18 9.15 -35.67 -29.83
CA LEU A 18 9.99 -34.81 -29.01
C LEU A 18 9.96 -33.36 -29.51
N ARG A 19 9.99 -33.13 -30.83
CA ARG A 19 9.86 -31.78 -31.42
C ARG A 19 8.51 -31.14 -31.12
N VAL A 20 7.42 -31.90 -31.27
CA VAL A 20 6.07 -31.42 -30.95
C VAL A 20 5.95 -31.11 -29.45
N PHE A 21 6.47 -31.98 -28.58
CA PHE A 21 6.48 -31.76 -27.14
C PHE A 21 7.23 -30.48 -26.75
N VAL A 22 8.42 -30.26 -27.32
CA VAL A 22 9.20 -29.03 -27.06
C VAL A 22 8.45 -27.79 -27.53
N LEU A 23 7.82 -27.82 -28.70
CA LEU A 23 7.01 -26.69 -29.19
C LEU A 23 5.84 -26.37 -28.24
N VAL A 24 5.09 -27.39 -27.83
CA VAL A 24 3.96 -27.22 -26.89
C VAL A 24 4.46 -26.71 -25.54
N PHE A 25 5.59 -27.22 -25.06
CA PHE A 25 6.20 -26.77 -23.81
C PHE A 25 6.59 -25.30 -23.86
N VAL A 26 7.24 -24.84 -24.95
CA VAL A 26 7.60 -23.42 -25.13
C VAL A 26 6.36 -22.53 -25.14
N VAL A 27 5.30 -22.94 -25.84
CA VAL A 27 4.03 -22.18 -25.84
C VAL A 27 3.40 -22.14 -24.44
N ALA A 28 3.39 -23.26 -23.72
CA ALA A 28 2.85 -23.30 -22.36
C ALA A 28 3.62 -22.40 -21.39
N VAL A 29 4.95 -22.39 -21.48
CA VAL A 29 5.80 -21.49 -20.69
C VAL A 29 5.57 -20.02 -21.06
N ALA A 30 5.48 -19.70 -22.35
CA ALA A 30 5.21 -18.34 -22.81
C ALA A 30 3.86 -17.81 -22.29
N VAL A 31 2.81 -18.63 -22.33
CA VAL A 31 1.50 -18.30 -21.77
C VAL A 31 1.56 -18.13 -20.25
N GLY A 32 2.34 -18.98 -19.55
CA GLY A 32 2.56 -18.87 -18.11
C GLY A 32 3.22 -17.56 -17.70
N ILE A 33 4.30 -17.18 -18.40
CA ILE A 33 5.02 -15.91 -18.17
C ILE A 33 4.12 -14.72 -18.49
N GLY A 34 3.38 -14.75 -19.60
CA GLY A 34 2.47 -13.66 -19.96
C GLY A 34 1.38 -13.41 -18.90
N ARG A 35 0.79 -14.48 -18.36
CA ARG A 35 -0.20 -14.38 -17.26
C ARG A 35 0.42 -13.84 -15.97
N GLN A 36 1.64 -14.26 -15.64
CA GLN A 36 2.34 -13.81 -14.45
C GLN A 36 2.76 -12.33 -14.56
N ALA A 37 3.18 -11.88 -15.74
CA ALA A 37 3.51 -10.49 -16.00
C ALA A 37 2.29 -9.58 -15.87
N ALA A 38 1.12 -9.99 -16.39
CA ALA A 38 -0.12 -9.23 -16.25
C ALA A 38 -0.55 -9.08 -14.77
N ARG A 39 -0.55 -10.19 -14.02
CA ARG A 39 -0.81 -10.20 -12.57
C ARG A 39 0.16 -9.31 -11.80
N TYR A 40 1.44 -9.31 -12.20
CA TYR A 40 2.46 -8.52 -11.53
C TYR A 40 2.27 -7.01 -11.73
N GLN A 41 1.82 -6.58 -12.91
CA GLN A 41 1.52 -5.17 -13.16
C GLN A 41 0.28 -4.72 -12.38
N GLU A 42 -0.78 -5.53 -12.36
CA GLU A 42 -1.99 -5.24 -11.58
C GLU A 42 -1.67 -5.07 -10.08
N VAL A 43 -0.91 -6.01 -9.50
CA VAL A 43 -0.49 -5.94 -8.09
C VAL A 43 0.42 -4.73 -7.84
N LYS A 44 1.30 -4.38 -8.78
CA LYS A 44 2.15 -3.20 -8.65
C LYS A 44 1.35 -1.92 -8.56
N ASP A 45 0.40 -1.74 -9.46
CA ASP A 45 -0.43 -0.53 -9.51
C ASP A 45 -1.28 -0.41 -8.25
N GLU A 46 -1.85 -1.53 -7.78
CA GLU A 46 -2.55 -1.59 -6.49
C GLU A 46 -1.63 -1.18 -5.33
N THR A 47 -0.43 -1.77 -5.23
CA THR A 47 0.51 -1.44 -4.14
C THR A 47 0.94 0.03 -4.16
N ALA A 48 1.14 0.61 -5.34
CA ALA A 48 1.49 2.02 -5.48
C ALA A 48 0.33 2.94 -5.04
N SER A 49 -0.89 2.62 -5.45
CA SER A 49 -2.08 3.40 -5.06
C SER A 49 -2.36 3.31 -3.56
N VAL A 50 -2.20 2.13 -2.95
CA VAL A 50 -2.39 1.93 -1.52
C VAL A 50 -1.30 2.65 -0.73
N ALA A 51 -0.04 2.57 -1.18
CA ALA A 51 1.06 3.30 -0.55
C ALA A 51 0.86 4.83 -0.61
N ALA A 52 0.33 5.35 -1.72
CA ALA A 52 0.00 6.76 -1.85
C ALA A 52 -1.10 7.19 -0.85
N GLN A 53 -2.18 6.41 -0.75
CA GLN A 53 -3.26 6.66 0.22
C GLN A 53 -2.76 6.63 1.66
N VAL A 54 -1.92 5.66 2.01
CA VAL A 54 -1.33 5.58 3.36
C VAL A 54 -0.45 6.79 3.66
N LYS A 55 0.28 7.29 2.67
CA LYS A 55 1.11 8.49 2.84
C LYS A 55 0.25 9.73 3.06
N GLU A 56 -0.78 9.93 2.24
CA GLU A 56 -1.71 11.05 2.37
C GLU A 56 -2.43 11.05 3.73
N GLU A 57 -2.93 9.88 4.17
CA GLU A 57 -3.56 9.75 5.49
C GLU A 57 -2.61 10.06 6.64
N LYS A 58 -1.34 9.64 6.54
CA LYS A 58 -0.33 9.99 7.55
C LYS A 58 -0.03 11.48 7.60
N GLU A 59 0.04 12.14 6.45
CA GLU A 59 0.23 13.60 6.39
C GLU A 59 -0.97 14.33 7.01
N LYS A 60 -2.20 13.91 6.69
CA LYS A 60 -3.42 14.44 7.33
C LYS A 60 -3.44 14.19 8.83
N GLN A 61 -3.04 13.00 9.28
CA GLN A 61 -2.97 12.68 10.70
C GLN A 61 -2.02 13.64 11.44
N GLN A 62 -0.83 13.90 10.88
CA GLN A 62 0.12 14.84 11.47
C GLN A 62 -0.44 16.27 11.51
N GLU A 63 -1.13 16.71 10.45
CA GLU A 63 -1.80 18.01 10.43
C GLU A 63 -2.88 18.10 11.51
N PHE A 64 -3.70 17.07 11.67
CA PHE A 64 -4.73 17.02 12.69
C PHE A 64 -4.16 16.99 14.10
N GLU A 65 -3.05 16.29 14.33
CA GLU A 65 -2.36 16.28 15.62
C GLU A 65 -1.82 17.67 15.96
N ALA A 66 -1.13 18.35 15.03
CA ALA A 66 -0.64 19.71 15.22
C ALA A 66 -1.77 20.71 15.49
N ARG A 67 -2.88 20.59 14.74
CA ARG A 67 -4.07 21.41 14.92
C ARG A 67 -4.74 21.15 16.27
N ARG A 68 -4.81 19.88 16.69
CA ARG A 68 -5.35 19.50 17.99
C ARG A 68 -4.53 20.15 19.10
N GLU A 69 -3.21 20.01 19.05
CA GLU A 69 -2.30 20.61 20.02
C GLU A 69 -2.47 22.13 20.12
N TYR A 70 -2.57 22.82 18.97
CA TYR A 70 -2.84 24.26 18.93
C TYR A 70 -4.15 24.64 19.65
N TYR A 71 -5.26 23.98 19.32
CA TYR A 71 -6.56 24.31 19.91
C TYR A 71 -6.71 23.85 21.37
N THR A 72 -5.97 22.84 21.79
CA THR A 72 -5.92 22.40 23.19
C THR A 72 -4.88 23.15 24.02
N SER A 73 -4.12 24.06 23.41
CA SER A 73 -3.12 24.83 24.14
C SER A 73 -3.79 25.80 25.12
N ASP A 74 -3.19 25.96 26.30
CA ASP A 74 -3.66 26.90 27.32
C ASP A 74 -3.77 28.32 26.76
N ALA A 75 -2.85 28.72 25.87
CA ALA A 75 -2.88 30.02 25.22
C ALA A 75 -4.15 30.24 24.37
N TYR A 76 -4.53 29.25 23.57
CA TYR A 76 -5.76 29.32 22.76
C TYR A 76 -7.01 29.28 23.65
N ILE A 77 -7.02 28.42 24.67
CA ILE A 77 -8.13 28.33 25.63
C ILE A 77 -8.30 29.65 26.38
N GLU A 78 -7.20 30.26 26.85
CA GLU A 78 -7.22 31.56 27.51
C GLU A 78 -7.71 32.66 26.57
N GLN A 79 -7.28 32.66 25.30
CA GLN A 79 -7.77 33.62 24.31
C GLN A 79 -9.28 33.52 24.14
N ILE A 80 -9.81 32.31 23.94
CA ILE A 80 -11.26 32.09 23.79
C ILE A 80 -12.02 32.45 25.08
N ALA A 81 -11.49 32.13 26.25
CA ALA A 81 -12.09 32.50 27.53
C ALA A 81 -12.14 34.03 27.72
N ARG A 82 -11.10 34.76 27.28
CA ARG A 82 -11.08 36.23 27.29
C ARG A 82 -12.09 36.81 26.31
N GLU A 83 -12.08 36.34 25.07
CA GLU A 83 -12.90 36.88 23.98
C GLU A 83 -14.39 36.56 24.14
N GLN A 84 -14.74 35.32 24.51
CA GLN A 84 -16.14 34.88 24.57
C GLN A 84 -16.76 35.00 25.96
N LEU A 85 -15.98 34.79 27.02
CA LEU A 85 -16.50 34.78 28.40
C LEU A 85 -16.10 36.04 29.18
N GLY A 86 -15.24 36.91 28.63
CA GLY A 86 -14.72 38.08 29.33
C GLY A 86 -13.86 37.71 30.54
N MET A 87 -13.34 36.49 30.61
CA MET A 87 -12.54 36.01 31.73
C MET A 87 -11.16 36.66 31.72
N VAL A 88 -10.66 37.01 32.90
CA VAL A 88 -9.30 37.53 33.12
C VAL A 88 -8.65 36.77 34.27
N LYS A 89 -7.31 36.70 34.28
CA LYS A 89 -6.60 36.05 35.38
C LYS A 89 -6.71 36.88 36.67
N SER A 90 -6.55 36.22 37.81
CA SER A 90 -6.65 36.88 39.12
C SER A 90 -5.66 38.03 39.33
N ASN A 91 -4.55 38.06 38.58
CA ASN A 91 -3.53 39.11 38.60
C ASN A 91 -3.71 40.18 37.52
N GLU A 92 -4.83 40.21 36.80
CA GLU A 92 -5.12 41.16 35.73
C GLU A 92 -6.31 42.08 36.11
N ILE A 93 -6.27 43.34 35.66
CA ILE A 93 -7.34 44.32 35.90
C ILE A 93 -8.09 44.55 34.59
N LEU A 94 -9.39 44.23 34.57
CA LEU A 94 -10.26 44.46 33.42
C LEU A 94 -10.60 45.95 33.31
N TYR A 95 -10.15 46.61 32.24
CA TYR A 95 -10.51 47.99 31.95
C TYR A 95 -11.69 48.03 30.97
N ILE A 96 -12.87 48.41 31.47
CA ILE A 96 -14.06 48.65 30.65
C ILE A 96 -14.20 50.16 30.49
N ASN A 97 -13.97 50.67 29.29
CA ASN A 97 -14.24 52.08 29.01
C ASN A 97 -15.75 52.28 28.98
N ARG A 98 -16.30 52.83 30.07
CA ARG A 98 -17.70 53.21 30.20
C ARG A 98 -17.81 54.72 29.95
N GLY A 99 -17.48 55.15 28.74
CA GLY A 99 -17.58 56.55 28.31
C GLY A 99 -18.95 56.84 27.69
N GLU A 100 -19.69 57.74 28.37
CA GLU A 100 -20.97 58.45 28.08
C GLU A 100 -22.09 57.71 27.31
#